data_AF-A0A919CHV5-F1
#
_entry.id   AF-A0A919CHV5-F1
#
_cell.length_a   1.000
_cell.length_b   1.000
_cell.length_c   1.000
_cell.angle_alpha   90.00
_cell.angle_beta   90.00
_cell.angle_gamma   90.00
#
_symmetry.space_group_name_H-M   'P 1'
#
loop_
_entity.id
_entity.type
_entity.pdbx_description
1 polymer ?
#
loop_
_entity_poly.entity_id
_entity_poly.type
_entity_poly.pdbx_seq_one_letter_code
_entity_poly.pdbx_strand_id
1 'polypeptide(L)'
;MDSSTQSCTVELRDSHTGALVAAGDAPQPHVAPPHSEQDPRDWWAALCLGMARALKNSDRPATDVRALSVVGQCHGLVCLDDHGDVLRSAKL
;
A
#
# COMPACT_ATOMS: atom_id res chain seq x y z
N MET A 1 -2.67 -2.65 -6.07
CA MET A 1 -2.45 -1.63 -5.01
C MET A 1 -1.54 -0.58 -5.55
N ASP A 2 -1.80 0.67 -5.19
CA ASP A 2 -1.02 1.86 -5.53
C ASP A 2 -0.60 2.55 -4.23
N SER A 3 0.70 2.57 -3.92
CA SER A 3 1.26 3.26 -2.77
C SER A 3 1.92 4.56 -3.22
N SER A 4 1.17 5.66 -3.07
CA SER A 4 1.65 7.01 -3.34
C SER A 4 2.41 7.57 -2.14
N THR A 5 2.86 8.82 -2.21
CA THR A 5 3.49 9.51 -1.08
C THR A 5 2.52 9.85 0.04
N GLN A 6 1.21 9.90 -0.24
CA GLN A 6 0.20 10.39 0.71
C GLN A 6 -0.82 9.33 1.13
N SER A 7 -1.02 8.30 0.33
CA SER A 7 -1.94 7.21 0.65
C SER A 7 -1.62 5.93 -0.12
N CYS A 8 -2.11 4.81 0.41
CA CYS A 8 -2.14 3.53 -0.28
C CYS A 8 -3.58 3.19 -0.67
N THR A 9 -3.84 3.09 -1.98
CA THR A 9 -5.11 2.67 -2.55
C THR A 9 -5.05 1.20 -2.97
N VAL A 10 -6.08 0.43 -2.60
CA VAL A 10 -6.26 -0.97 -2.99
C VAL A 10 -7.58 -1.11 -3.72
N GLU A 11 -7.51 -1.64 -4.94
CA GLU A 11 -8.69 -1.98 -5.74
C GLU A 11 -8.83 -3.50 -5.83
N LEU A 12 -10.04 -3.99 -5.61
CA LEU A 12 -10.45 -5.35 -5.95
C LEU A 12 -11.11 -5.33 -7.32
N ARG A 13 -10.62 -6.14 -8.23
CA ARG A 13 -11.12 -6.22 -9.60
C ARG A 13 -11.55 -7.64 -9.93
N ASP A 14 -12.63 -7.76 -10.69
CA ASP A 14 -13.05 -9.02 -11.25
C ASP A 14 -11.99 -9.53 -12.23
N SER A 15 -11.52 -10.76 -12.04
CA SER A 15 -10.38 -11.29 -12.80
C SER A 15 -10.69 -11.60 -14.25
N HIS A 16 -11.96 -11.74 -14.63
CA HIS A 16 -12.36 -12.06 -16.00
C HIS A 16 -12.63 -10.80 -16.82
N THR A 17 -13.27 -9.81 -16.20
CA THR A 17 -13.76 -8.60 -16.86
C THR A 17 -12.93 -7.36 -16.58
N GLY A 18 -12.11 -7.38 -15.51
CA GLY A 18 -11.36 -6.22 -15.03
C GLY A 18 -12.22 -5.17 -14.30
N ALA A 19 -13.53 -5.42 -14.14
CA ALA A 19 -14.46 -4.50 -13.50
C ALA A 19 -14.05 -4.25 -12.04
N LEU A 20 -14.16 -2.99 -11.60
CA LEU A 20 -13.92 -2.62 -10.21
C LEU A 20 -15.05 -3.20 -9.35
N VAL A 21 -14.69 -4.03 -8.38
CA VAL A 21 -15.62 -4.63 -7.41
C VAL A 21 -15.73 -3.75 -6.17
N ALA A 22 -14.59 -3.33 -5.63
CA ALA A 22 -14.51 -2.43 -4.48
C ALA A 22 -13.14 -1.77 -4.40
N ALA A 23 -13.05 -0.72 -3.60
CA ALA A 23 -11.78 -0.06 -3.28
C ALA A 23 -11.67 0.23 -1.78
N GLY A 24 -10.43 0.35 -1.32
CA GLY A 24 -10.08 0.80 0.02
C GLY A 24 -8.84 1.67 -0.04
N ASP A 25 -8.87 2.82 0.62
CA ASP A 25 -7.74 3.73 0.74
C ASP A 25 -7.28 3.78 2.20
N ALA A 26 -6.00 4.01 2.42
CA ALA A 26 -5.43 4.30 3.73
C ALA A 26 -4.39 5.42 3.63
N PRO A 27 -4.48 6.46 4.48
CA PRO A 27 -3.52 7.56 4.45
C PRO A 27 -2.14 7.09 4.95
N GLN A 28 -1.09 7.69 4.39
CA GLN A 28 0.28 7.62 4.86
C GLN A 28 0.65 8.94 5.58
N PRO A 29 1.67 8.94 6.45
CA PRO A 29 2.08 10.16 7.15
C PRO A 29 2.44 11.29 6.19
N HIS A 30 1.94 12.49 6.46
CA HIS A 30 2.29 13.66 5.67
C HIS A 30 3.78 14.01 5.85
N VAL A 31 4.45 14.27 4.73
CA VAL A 31 5.84 14.77 4.69
C VAL A 31 5.93 16.08 3.94
N ALA A 32 6.89 16.93 4.32
CA ALA A 32 7.15 18.18 3.64
C ALA A 32 8.65 18.53 3.63
N PRO A 33 9.11 19.29 2.62
CA PRO A 33 10.47 19.82 2.62
C PRO A 33 10.77 20.64 3.89
N PRO A 34 12.01 20.60 4.40
CA PRO A 34 13.19 19.95 3.83
C PRO A 34 13.36 18.46 4.21
N HIS A 35 12.49 17.93 5.07
CA HIS A 35 12.55 16.56 5.59
C HIS A 35 11.45 15.69 4.99
N SER A 36 11.67 15.25 3.75
CA SER A 36 10.81 14.29 3.07
C SER A 36 11.26 12.86 3.38
N GLU A 37 11.02 12.38 4.59
CA GLU A 37 11.31 10.99 4.98
C GLU A 37 10.07 10.30 5.57
N GLN A 38 9.83 9.04 5.21
CA GLN A 38 8.75 8.20 5.77
C GLN A 38 9.31 6.90 6.31
N ASP A 39 8.67 6.35 7.33
CA ASP A 39 8.96 5.00 7.78
C ASP A 39 8.30 3.98 6.83
N PRO A 40 9.07 3.08 6.17
CA PRO A 40 8.50 2.06 5.30
C PRO A 40 7.46 1.14 5.98
N ARG A 41 7.50 1.03 7.31
CA ARG A 41 6.47 0.30 8.08
C ARG A 41 5.09 0.95 7.98
N ASP A 42 5.02 2.27 7.78
CA ASP A 42 3.77 2.97 7.56
C ASP A 42 3.15 2.62 6.20
N TRP A 43 3.98 2.37 5.18
CA TRP A 43 3.49 1.91 3.87
C TRP A 43 2.86 0.53 3.96
N TRP A 44 3.51 -0.38 4.71
CA TRP A 44 2.96 -1.70 4.98
C TRP A 44 1.64 -1.63 5.76
N ALA A 45 1.59 -0.83 6.82
CA ALA A 45 0.38 -0.62 7.60
C ALA A 45 -0.77 -0.04 6.75
N ALA A 46 -0.46 0.93 5.88
CA ALA A 46 -1.43 1.51 4.95
C ALA A 46 -1.95 0.46 3.94
N LEU A 47 -1.08 -0.39 3.39
CA LEU A 47 -1.49 -1.49 2.50
C LEU A 47 -2.44 -2.46 3.22
N CYS A 48 -2.08 -2.92 4.43
CA CYS A 48 -2.93 -3.81 5.21
C CYS A 48 -4.31 -3.19 5.49
N LEU A 49 -4.34 -1.91 5.87
CA LEU A 49 -5.59 -1.19 6.14
C LEU A 49 -6.42 -0.97 4.87
N GLY A 50 -5.78 -0.58 3.76
CA GLY A 50 -6.44 -0.41 2.46
C GLY A 50 -7.05 -1.72 1.96
N MET A 51 -6.33 -2.83 2.09
CA MET A 51 -6.83 -4.16 1.75
C MET A 51 -8.01 -4.58 2.62
N ALA A 52 -7.92 -4.38 3.94
CA ALA A 52 -9.01 -4.68 4.86
C ALA A 52 -10.28 -3.87 4.55
N ARG A 53 -10.11 -2.58 4.19
CA ARG A 53 -11.21 -1.71 3.75
C ARG A 53 -11.81 -2.18 2.42
N ALA A 54 -10.98 -2.52 1.43
CA ALA A 54 -11.44 -3.00 0.14
C ALA A 54 -12.23 -4.32 0.27
N LEU A 55 -11.73 -5.27 1.06
CA LEU A 55 -12.43 -6.52 1.35
C LEU A 55 -13.77 -6.28 2.06
N LYS A 56 -13.78 -5.45 3.11
CA LYS A 56 -15.01 -5.06 3.82
C LYS A 56 -16.03 -4.41 2.88
N ASN A 57 -15.59 -3.56 1.96
CA ASN A 57 -16.46 -2.88 1.02
C ASN A 57 -16.97 -3.79 -0.11
N SER A 58 -16.33 -4.94 -0.35
CA SER A 58 -16.71 -5.89 -1.39
C SER A 58 -17.70 -6.97 -0.93
N ASP A 59 -17.88 -7.14 0.38
CA ASP A 59 -18.56 -8.29 1.00
C ASP A 59 -18.04 -9.66 0.51
N ARG A 60 -16.77 -9.74 0.10
CA ARG A 60 -16.10 -10.98 -0.34
C ARG A 60 -15.04 -11.45 0.65
N PRO A 61 -14.85 -12.77 0.78
CA PRO A 61 -13.78 -13.31 1.60
C PRO A 61 -12.41 -13.08 0.95
N ALA A 62 -11.38 -12.91 1.76
CA ALA A 62 -10.00 -12.77 1.27
C ALA A 62 -9.52 -13.97 0.43
N THR A 63 -10.11 -15.15 0.62
CA THR A 63 -9.84 -16.37 -0.14
C THR A 63 -10.21 -16.28 -1.62
N ASP A 64 -11.02 -15.29 -2.01
CA ASP A 64 -11.35 -15.05 -3.43
C ASP A 64 -10.19 -14.38 -4.19
N VAL A 65 -9.24 -13.74 -3.50
CA VAL A 65 -8.14 -12.99 -4.12
C VAL A 65 -7.10 -13.96 -4.67
N ARG A 66 -6.92 -13.97 -5.98
CA ARG A 66 -6.01 -14.91 -6.68
C ARG A 66 -4.66 -14.32 -7.08
N ALA A 67 -4.57 -13.00 -7.16
CA ALA A 67 -3.35 -12.31 -7.59
C ALA A 67 -3.30 -10.91 -6.99
N LEU A 68 -2.09 -10.36 -6.90
CA LEU A 68 -1.83 -8.98 -6.50
C LEU A 68 -0.99 -8.30 -7.58
N SER A 69 -1.38 -7.08 -7.94
CA SER A 69 -0.52 -6.16 -8.69
C SER A 69 -0.09 -5.02 -7.77
N VAL A 70 1.18 -4.60 -7.87
CA VAL A 70 1.83 -3.62 -7.00
C VAL A 70 2.39 -2.51 -7.87
N VAL A 71 1.96 -1.28 -7.59
CA VAL A 71 2.55 -0.04 -8.11
C VAL A 71 2.76 0.93 -6.95
N GLY A 72 3.71 1.84 -7.06
CA GLY A 72 3.90 2.87 -6.06
C GLY A 72 4.93 3.90 -6.46
N GLN A 73 5.23 4.80 -5.53
CA GLN A 73 6.21 5.85 -5.68
C GLN A 73 7.58 5.35 -6.16
N CYS A 74 8.22 6.12 -7.05
CA CYS A 74 9.54 5.81 -7.60
C CYS A 74 10.65 6.54 -6.83
N HIS A 75 11.85 5.94 -6.76
CA HIS A 75 13.10 6.49 -6.22
C HIS A 75 13.29 6.51 -4.69
N GLY A 76 12.36 5.95 -3.91
CA GLY A 76 12.58 5.76 -2.47
C GLY A 76 13.65 4.69 -2.18
N LEU A 77 14.58 5.00 -1.27
CA LEU A 77 15.57 4.03 -0.77
C LEU A 77 15.12 3.47 0.58
N VAL A 78 14.88 2.16 0.64
CA VAL A 78 14.63 1.42 1.88
C VAL A 78 15.90 0.65 2.25
N CYS A 79 16.51 1.00 3.38
CA CYS A 79 17.65 0.26 3.92
C CYS A 79 17.14 -0.82 4.87
N LEU A 80 17.49 -2.08 4.59
CA LEU A 80 17.14 -3.23 5.41
C LEU A 80 18.40 -3.89 5.99
N ASP A 81 18.27 -4.56 7.12
CA ASP A 81 19.28 -5.49 7.63
C ASP A 81 19.12 -6.90 7.02
N ASP A 82 19.96 -7.83 7.48
CA ASP A 82 19.95 -9.23 7.03
C ASP A 82 18.69 -10.01 7.43
N HIS A 83 17.87 -9.47 8.33
CA HIS A 83 16.57 -10.02 8.74
C HIS A 83 15.40 -9.41 7.94
N GLY A 84 15.67 -8.38 7.12
CA GLY A 84 14.65 -7.64 6.38
C GLY A 84 13.99 -6.53 7.21
N ASP A 85 14.56 -6.17 8.36
CA ASP A 85 14.04 -5.10 9.21
C ASP A 85 14.51 -3.73 8.73
N VAL A 86 13.62 -2.74 8.82
CA VAL A 86 13.88 -1.36 8.43
C VAL A 86 14.93 -0.73 9.34
N LEU A 87 16.05 -0.30 8.77
CA LEU A 87 17.15 0.33 9.50
C LEU A 87 16.96 1.83 9.74
N ARG A 88 16.27 2.52 8.82
CA ARG A 88 15.98 3.96 8.91
C ARG A 88 14.80 4.34 8.03
N SER A 89 14.22 5.52 8.30
CA SER A 89 13.23 6.14 7.42
C SER A 89 13.77 6.26 5.99
N ALA A 90 12.91 5.97 5.03
CA ALA A 90 13.19 6.11 3.61
C ALA A 90 13.04 7.58 3.21
N LYS A 91 14.02 8.08 2.46
CA LYS A 91 13.93 9.40 1.85
C LYS A 91 13.05 9.30 0.60
N LEU A 92 12.09 10.22 0.49
CA LEU A 92 11.20 10.39 -0.65
C LEU A 92 11.78 11.35 -1.70
#